data_AF-A0A401QCV9-F1
#
_entry.id   AF-A0A401QCV9-F1
#
_cell.length_a   1.000
_cell.length_b   1.000
_cell.length_c   1.000
_cell.angle_alpha   90.00
_cell.angle_beta   90.00
_cell.angle_gamma   90.00
#
_symmetry.space_group_name_H-M   'P 1'
#
loop_
_entity.id
_entity.type
_entity.pdbx_description
1 polymer ?
#
loop_
_entity_poly.entity_id
_entity_poly.type
_entity_poly.pdbx_seq_one_letter_code
_entity_poly.pdbx_strand_id
1 'polypeptide(L)'
;VCGEGRMTRYVVCRNNDGKVLPDSQCDLTTKPLAVHPCGDKDCPPHWVSQEWEQCNATCGRGRKTRRILCAGLENGAYKEYEESRCGHSKKPNEEAACFERPCSKWFKTSWSQVSKLT
;
A
#
# COMPACT_ATOMS: atom_id res chain seq x y z
N VAL A 1 28.00 -0.11 4.91
CA VAL A 1 27.13 1.08 5.06
C VAL A 1 25.71 0.59 5.07
N CYS A 2 24.95 0.77 6.15
CA CYS A 2 23.54 0.45 6.08
C CYS A 2 22.83 1.43 5.14
N GLY A 3 22.06 0.92 4.16
CA GLY A 3 21.18 1.78 3.34
C GLY A 3 21.08 1.45 1.86
N GLU A 4 21.89 0.54 1.31
CA GLU A 4 21.82 0.22 -0.13
C GLU A 4 20.91 -0.97 -0.44
N GLY A 5 20.52 -1.75 0.57
CA GLY A 5 19.74 -2.97 0.41
C GLY A 5 18.33 -2.89 0.98
N ARG A 6 17.36 -3.38 0.21
CA ARG A 6 16.01 -3.73 0.71
C ARG A 6 15.68 -5.15 0.27
N MET A 7 15.14 -5.93 1.20
CA MET A 7 14.49 -7.21 0.90
C MET A 7 13.00 -6.97 0.78
N THR A 8 12.44 -7.32 -0.36
CA THR A 8 11.01 -7.20 -0.64
C THR A 8 10.40 -8.57 -0.87
N ARG A 9 9.21 -8.80 -0.31
CA ARG A 9 8.36 -9.95 -0.60
C ARG A 9 6.98 -9.50 -1.03
N TYR A 10 6.31 -10.34 -1.82
CA TYR A 10 4.93 -10.09 -2.21
C TYR A 10 3.98 -10.54 -1.09
N VAL A 11 3.11 -9.63 -0.65
CA VAL A 11 2.10 -9.89 0.38
C VAL A 11 0.75 -9.60 -0.26
N VAL A 12 -0.10 -10.62 -0.35
CA VAL A 12 -1.43 -10.51 -0.93
C VAL A 12 -2.47 -11.23 -0.10
N CYS A 13 -3.69 -10.67 -0.09
CA CYS A 13 -4.86 -11.38 0.38
C CYS A 13 -5.23 -12.49 -0.62
N ARG A 14 -5.34 -13.73 -0.14
CA ARG A 14 -5.65 -14.92 -0.95
C ARG A 14 -6.66 -15.80 -0.23
N ASN A 15 -7.66 -16.32 -0.94
CA ASN A 15 -8.62 -17.27 -0.38
C ASN A 15 -8.14 -18.73 -0.51
N ASN A 16 -8.93 -19.68 0.01
CA ASN A 16 -8.59 -21.12 -0.01
C ASN A 16 -8.51 -21.70 -1.44
N ASP A 17 -9.27 -21.17 -2.40
CA ASP A 17 -9.21 -21.58 -3.82
C ASP A 17 -7.97 -21.04 -4.53
N GLY A 18 -7.25 -20.15 -3.86
CA GLY A 18 -6.05 -19.52 -4.36
C GLY A 18 -6.24 -18.26 -5.18
N LYS A 19 -7.46 -17.73 -5.19
CA LYS A 19 -7.77 -16.44 -5.80
C LYS A 19 -7.18 -15.31 -4.97
N VAL A 20 -6.44 -14.42 -5.63
CA VAL A 20 -5.99 -13.16 -5.05
C VAL A 20 -7.18 -12.21 -4.95
N LEU A 21 -7.38 -11.65 -3.76
CA LEU A 21 -8.46 -10.75 -3.42
C LEU A 21 -7.91 -9.35 -3.12
N PRO A 22 -8.76 -8.30 -3.16
CA PRO A 22 -8.40 -7.00 -2.61
C PRO A 22 -7.98 -7.13 -1.14
N ASP A 23 -7.00 -6.34 -0.71
CA ASP A 23 -6.48 -6.38 0.67
C ASP A 23 -7.57 -6.16 1.72
N SER A 24 -8.62 -5.39 1.39
CA SER A 24 -9.78 -5.14 2.25
C SER A 24 -10.59 -6.38 2.60
N GLN A 25 -10.38 -7.51 1.90
CA GLN A 25 -11.01 -8.80 2.21
C GLN A 25 -10.26 -9.58 3.29
N CYS A 26 -9.04 -9.16 3.64
CA CYS A 26 -8.26 -9.72 4.74
C CYS A 26 -8.24 -8.72 5.91
N ASP A 27 -7.99 -9.22 7.12
CA ASP A 27 -7.77 -8.35 8.27
C ASP A 27 -6.46 -7.57 8.10
N LEU A 28 -6.59 -6.29 7.77
CA LEU A 28 -5.48 -5.38 7.53
C LEU A 28 -4.57 -5.22 8.76
N THR A 29 -5.07 -5.45 9.98
CA THR A 29 -4.25 -5.37 11.20
C THR A 29 -3.20 -6.48 11.26
N THR A 30 -3.46 -7.60 10.57
CA THR A 30 -2.58 -8.75 10.50
C THR A 30 -1.69 -8.77 9.25
N LYS A 31 -1.81 -7.76 8.37
CA LYS A 31 -1.05 -7.71 7.11
C LYS A 31 0.46 -7.73 7.39
N PRO A 32 1.19 -8.76 6.93
CA PRO A 32 2.63 -8.85 7.12
C PRO A 32 3.37 -7.72 6.40
N LEU A 33 4.53 -7.34 6.93
CA LEU A 33 5.42 -6.39 6.26
C LEU A 33 5.96 -6.96 4.96
N ALA A 34 5.96 -6.15 3.90
CA ALA A 34 6.48 -6.54 2.60
C ALA A 34 7.96 -6.17 2.44
N VAL A 35 8.45 -5.20 3.21
CA VAL A 35 9.79 -4.63 3.06
C VAL A 35 10.56 -4.72 4.37
N HIS A 36 11.76 -5.29 4.31
CA HIS A 36 12.76 -5.26 5.38
C HIS A 36 14.07 -4.62 4.89
N PRO A 37 14.80 -3.89 5.75
CA PRO A 37 16.15 -3.44 5.43
C PRO A 37 17.10 -4.64 5.31
N CYS A 38 18.07 -4.57 4.42
CA CYS A 38 19.18 -5.54 4.36
C CYS A 38 20.53 -4.83 4.19
N GLY A 39 21.61 -5.53 4.55
CA GLY A 39 22.96 -4.98 4.54
C GLY A 39 23.76 -5.48 5.72
N ASP A 40 24.52 -4.57 6.35
CA ASP A 40 25.32 -4.86 7.54
C ASP A 40 24.45 -5.45 8.66
N LYS A 41 25.01 -6.42 9.40
CA LYS A 41 24.30 -7.10 10.51
C LYS A 41 23.76 -6.11 11.53
N ASP A 42 24.50 -5.06 11.80
CA ASP A 42 24.08 -3.98 12.67
C ASP A 42 23.82 -2.73 11.83
N CYS A 43 22.54 -2.48 11.59
CA CYS A 43 22.06 -1.33 10.86
C CYS A 43 21.29 -0.41 11.81
N PRO A 44 21.68 0.87 11.93
CA PRO A 44 20.98 1.81 12.80
C PRO A 44 19.52 2.03 12.38
N PRO A 45 18.65 2.42 13.32
CA PRO A 45 17.26 2.74 13.01
C PRO A 45 17.15 3.82 11.94
N HIS A 46 16.38 3.56 10.89
CA HIS A 46 16.08 4.50 9.83
C HIS A 46 14.64 4.28 9.33
N TRP A 47 14.13 5.23 8.56
CA TRP A 47 12.79 5.12 7.99
C TRP A 47 12.72 4.05 6.89
N VAL A 48 11.92 3.01 7.13
CA VAL A 48 11.63 1.94 6.18
C VAL A 48 10.22 2.13 5.65
N SER A 49 10.10 2.41 4.35
CA SER A 49 8.80 2.52 3.68
C SER A 49 8.31 1.15 3.24
N GLN A 50 7.12 0.77 3.69
CA GLN A 50 6.42 -0.40 3.15
C GLN A 50 5.90 -0.11 1.74
N GLU A 51 5.44 -1.16 1.06
CA GLU A 51 4.76 -1.03 -0.22
C GLU A 51 3.49 -0.20 -0.11
N TRP A 52 3.14 0.46 -1.22
CA TRP A 52 1.87 1.17 -1.30
C TRP A 52 0.70 0.18 -1.28
N GLU A 53 -0.32 0.52 -0.51
CA GLU A 53 -1.62 -0.12 -0.58
C GLU A 53 -2.32 0.21 -1.90
N GLN A 54 -3.37 -0.55 -2.20
CA GLN A 54 -4.18 -0.32 -3.39
C GLN A 54 -4.78 1.09 -3.38
N CYS A 55 -4.92 1.69 -4.56
CA CYS A 55 -5.61 2.95 -4.71
C CYS A 55 -7.04 2.83 -4.16
N ASN A 56 -7.48 3.82 -3.37
CA ASN A 56 -8.83 3.83 -2.81
C ASN A 56 -9.93 4.12 -3.85
N ALA A 57 -9.54 4.63 -5.02
CA ALA A 57 -10.44 4.85 -6.14
C ALA A 57 -10.52 3.58 -7.00
N THR A 58 -11.69 3.32 -7.59
CA THR A 58 -11.87 2.26 -8.60
C THR A 58 -11.82 2.81 -10.03
N CYS A 59 -11.84 4.14 -10.16
CA CYS A 59 -11.64 4.90 -11.40
C CYS A 59 -11.19 6.33 -11.07
N GLY A 60 -10.49 6.99 -11.99
CA GLY A 60 -10.08 8.38 -11.87
C GLY A 60 -9.06 8.62 -10.76
N ARG A 61 -9.09 9.83 -10.18
CA ARG A 61 -8.14 10.24 -9.15
C ARG A 61 -8.49 9.64 -7.80
N GLY A 62 -7.51 9.05 -7.14
CA GLY A 62 -7.62 8.54 -5.78
C GLY A 62 -6.39 8.87 -4.93
N ARG A 63 -6.31 8.21 -3.79
CA ARG A 63 -5.18 8.23 -2.86
C ARG A 63 -4.80 6.80 -2.51
N LYS A 64 -3.50 6.62 -2.26
CA LYS A 64 -2.94 5.37 -1.75
C LYS A 64 -2.10 5.68 -0.52
N THR A 65 -2.10 4.76 0.41
CA THR A 65 -1.43 4.85 1.70
C THR A 65 -0.32 3.81 1.79
N ARG A 66 0.67 4.05 2.64
CA ARG A 66 1.68 3.06 3.01
C ARG A 66 2.12 3.29 4.44
N ARG A 67 2.54 2.22 5.10
CA ARG A 67 3.13 2.30 6.43
C ARG A 67 4.59 2.75 6.33
N ILE A 68 5.00 3.64 7.22
CA ILE A 68 6.39 4.05 7.39
C ILE A 68 6.83 3.68 8.81
N LEU A 69 7.87 2.85 8.91
CA LEU A 69 8.33 2.31 10.19
C LEU A 69 9.74 2.79 10.48
N CYS A 70 10.05 3.03 11.76
CA CYS A 70 11.43 3.20 12.20
C CYS A 70 12.02 1.82 12.50
N ALA A 71 12.95 1.36 11.67
CA ALA A 71 13.48 0.00 11.77
C ALA A 71 14.96 -0.08 11.39
N GLY A 72 15.61 -1.16 11.81
CA GLY A 72 17.03 -1.44 11.55
C GLY A 72 17.32 -2.93 11.65
N LEU A 73 18.61 -3.26 11.69
CA LEU A 73 19.08 -4.62 11.93
C LEU A 73 19.93 -4.64 13.20
N GLU A 74 19.70 -5.63 14.06
CA GLU A 74 20.50 -5.88 15.25
C GLU A 74 20.97 -7.34 15.18
N ASN A 75 22.27 -7.57 15.11
CA ASN A 75 22.87 -8.89 14.87
C ASN A 75 22.32 -9.62 13.61
N GLY A 76 21.92 -8.85 12.59
CA GLY A 76 21.33 -9.33 11.33
C GLY A 76 19.83 -9.59 11.40
N ALA A 77 19.20 -9.39 12.56
CA ALA A 77 17.77 -9.55 12.74
C ALA A 77 17.04 -8.21 12.60
N TYR A 78 15.91 -8.22 11.89
CA TYR A 78 15.02 -7.07 11.80
C TYR A 78 14.50 -6.66 13.17
N LYS A 79 14.58 -5.36 13.46
CA LYS A 79 14.02 -4.77 14.68
C LYS A 79 13.31 -3.46 14.39
N GLU A 80 12.12 -3.34 14.94
CA GLU A 80 11.36 -2.08 14.98
C GLU A 80 11.71 -1.27 16.22
N TYR A 81 11.70 0.04 16.04
CA TYR A 81 12.02 1.01 17.07
C TYR A 81 10.92 2.08 17.14
N GLU A 82 10.93 2.83 18.23
CA GLU A 82 10.09 4.03 18.36
C GLU A 82 10.43 5.06 17.26
N GLU A 83 9.42 5.77 16.74
CA GLU A 83 9.58 6.79 15.71
C GLU A 83 10.62 7.87 16.06
N SER A 84 10.75 8.20 17.35
CA SER A 84 11.72 9.16 17.88
C SER A 84 13.17 8.85 17.46
N ARG A 85 13.53 7.56 17.34
CA ARG A 85 14.89 7.13 16.95
C ARG A 85 15.24 7.51 15.52
N CYS A 86 14.24 7.60 14.66
CA CYS A 86 14.39 8.02 13.27
C CYS A 86 14.10 9.52 13.07
N GLY A 87 13.66 10.23 14.11
CA GLY A 87 13.20 11.62 14.06
C GLY A 87 14.27 12.65 13.69
N HIS A 88 15.54 12.27 13.70
CA HIS A 88 16.65 13.09 13.17
C HIS A 88 16.61 13.23 11.65
N SER A 89 15.86 12.37 10.96
CA SER A 89 15.71 12.35 9.50
C SER A 89 14.26 12.58 9.09
N LYS A 90 14.04 13.13 7.90
CA LYS A 90 12.70 13.44 7.40
C LYS A 90 11.89 12.16 7.17
N LYS A 91 10.77 12.00 7.90
CA LYS A 91 9.81 10.91 7.66
C LYS A 91 9.27 10.97 6.22
N PRO A 92 9.36 9.88 5.45
CA PRO A 92 8.74 9.80 4.12
C PRO A 92 7.21 9.96 4.18
N ASN A 93 6.60 10.37 3.06
CA ASN A 93 5.15 10.51 2.98
C ASN A 93 4.45 9.14 3.09
N GLU A 94 3.39 9.11 3.91
CA GLU A 94 2.52 7.95 4.13
C GLU A 94 1.34 7.92 3.15
N GLU A 95 1.04 9.04 2.48
CA GLU A 95 -0.01 9.17 1.48
C GLU A 95 0.57 9.70 0.16
N ALA A 96 0.08 9.19 -0.96
CA ALA A 96 0.35 9.71 -2.29
C ALA A 96 -0.90 9.65 -3.18
N ALA A 97 -0.95 10.52 -4.19
CA ALA A 97 -1.99 10.45 -5.21
C ALA A 97 -1.81 9.18 -6.08
N CYS A 98 -2.93 8.63 -6.54
CA CYS A 98 -2.99 7.59 -7.55
C CYS A 98 -4.04 7.94 -8.60
N PHE A 99 -3.91 7.34 -9.77
CA PHE A 99 -4.85 7.50 -10.87
C PHE A 99 -5.18 6.13 -11.44
N GLU A 100 -6.44 5.73 -11.30
CA GLU A 100 -7.01 4.55 -11.93
C GLU A 100 -7.56 4.90 -13.31
N ARG A 101 -8.07 3.89 -14.03
CA ARG A 101 -8.76 4.07 -15.31
C ARG A 101 -9.81 5.21 -15.24
N PRO A 102 -10.03 5.97 -16.33
CA PRO A 102 -11.09 6.98 -16.34
C PRO A 102 -12.46 6.43 -15.92
N CYS A 103 -13.26 7.25 -15.23
CA CYS A 103 -14.59 6.86 -14.80
C CYS A 103 -15.57 6.83 -15.98
N SER A 104 -16.28 5.71 -16.12
CA SER A 104 -17.39 5.56 -17.07
C SER A 104 -18.56 6.46 -16.64
N LYS A 105 -19.24 7.09 -17.61
CA LYS A 105 -20.42 7.93 -17.36
C LYS A 105 -21.64 7.35 -18.07
N TRP A 106 -22.79 7.36 -17.40
CA TRP A 106 -24.05 7.05 -18.04
C TRP A 106 -24.40 8.13 -19.05
N PHE A 107 -24.75 7.72 -20.26
CA PHE A 107 -25.33 8.58 -21.27
C PHE A 107 -26.78 8.17 -21.51
N LYS A 108 -27.67 9.16 -21.65
CA LYS A 108 -29.07 8.93 -21.99
C LYS A 108 -29.41 9.66 -23.29
N THR A 109 -30.21 9.02 -24.13
CA THR A 109 -30.90 9.70 -25.22
C THR A 109 -32.15 10.40 -24.69
N SER A 110 -32.81 11.19 -25.54
CA SER A 110 -34.17 11.69 -25.26
C SER A 110 -35.13 10.52 -25.08
N TRP A 111 -36.17 10.72 -24.27
CA TRP A 111 -37.27 9.76 -24.12
C TRP A 111 -37.97 9.55 -25.47
N SER A 112 -38.41 8.31 -25.73
CA SER A 112 -39.28 8.02 -26.86
C SER A 112 -40.64 8.70 -26.68
N GLN A 113 -41.37 8.88 -27.78
CA GLN A 113 -42.77 9.33 -27.70
C GLN A 113 -43.63 8.26 -27.01
N VAL A 114 -44.72 8.70 -26.34
CA VAL A 114 -45.64 7.80 -25.64
C VAL A 114 -46.38 6.93 -26.65
N SER A 115 -46.25 5.62 -26.49
CA SER A 115 -47.07 4.64 -27.22
C SER A 115 -48.39 4.44 -26.47
N LYS A 116 -49.54 4.65 -27.13
CA LYS A 116 -50.83 4.18 -26.60
C LYS A 116 -50.96 2.68 -26.89
N LEU A 117 -51.17 1.88 -25.84
CA LEU A 117 -51.59 0.48 -25.98
C LEU A 117 -53.05 0.50 -26.46
N THR A 118 -53.30 -0.13 -27.62
CA THR A 118 -54.64 -0.33 -28.19
C THR A 118 -55.19 -1.66 -27.72
#